data_AF-A0A6P1E9Q6-F1
#
_entry.id   AF-A0A6P1E9Q6-F1
#
_cell.length_a   1.000
_cell.length_b   1.000
_cell.length_c   1.000
_cell.angle_alpha   90.00
_cell.angle_beta   90.00
_cell.angle_gamma   90.00
#
_symmetry.space_group_name_H-M   'P 1'
#
loop_
_entity.id
_entity.type
_entity.pdbx_description
1 polymer ?
#
loop_
_entity_poly.entity_id
_entity_poly.type
_entity_poly.pdbx_seq_one_letter_code
_entity_poly.pdbx_strand_id
1 'polypeptide(L)'
;MNDDELNQIAMSMLMYSGHAKKILAEILDQLSNSVEKQDHTENLSTAYNWLKKAHIEQNKIMQHAQQLQYSVLLTHAQDTLMNTETIYFIVKRFIPIILNSKK
;
A
#
# COMPACT_ATOMS: atom_id res chain seq x y z
N MET A 1 -4.81 21.66 -11.99
CA MET A 1 -3.61 20.87 -11.73
C MET A 1 -2.83 20.80 -13.02
N ASN A 2 -1.57 21.20 -13.01
CA ASN A 2 -0.70 21.07 -14.19
C ASN A 2 -0.02 19.69 -14.21
N ASP A 3 0.66 19.38 -15.32
CA ASP A 3 1.29 18.06 -15.51
C ASP A 3 2.42 17.79 -14.50
N ASP A 4 3.17 18.82 -14.11
CA ASP A 4 4.26 18.68 -13.13
C ASP A 4 3.73 18.34 -11.73
N GLU A 5 2.67 19.02 -11.30
CA GLU A 5 1.95 18.73 -10.05
C GLU A 5 1.39 17.30 -10.06
N LEU A 6 0.79 16.89 -11.18
CA LEU A 6 0.25 15.54 -11.34
C LEU A 6 1.35 14.47 -11.25
N ASN A 7 2.48 14.71 -11.91
CA ASN A 7 3.64 13.82 -11.88
C ASN A 7 4.25 13.74 -10.48
N GLN A 8 4.34 14.86 -9.77
CA GLN A 8 4.83 14.89 -8.39
C GLN A 8 3.91 14.07 -7.46
N ILE A 9 2.60 14.25 -7.57
CA ILE A 9 1.63 13.47 -6.80
C ILE A 9 1.74 11.98 -7.12
N ALA A 10 1.82 11.61 -8.41
CA ALA A 10 1.98 10.22 -8.82
C ALA A 10 3.27 9.59 -8.28
N MET A 11 4.40 10.30 -8.33
CA MET A 11 5.67 9.84 -7.74
C MET A 11 5.58 9.66 -6.22
N SER A 12 4.94 10.59 -5.52
CA SER A 12 4.70 10.46 -4.07
C SER A 12 3.83 9.24 -3.75
N MET A 13 2.75 9.01 -4.51
CA MET A 13 1.91 7.82 -4.38
C MET A 13 2.70 6.53 -4.58
N LEU A 14 3.55 6.46 -5.62
CA LEU A 14 4.42 5.30 -5.88
C LEU A 14 5.39 5.05 -4.73
N MET A 15 6.05 6.09 -4.22
CA MET A 15 7.01 5.97 -3.12
C MET A 15 6.35 5.48 -1.83
N TYR A 16 5.23 6.09 -1.44
CA TYR A 16 4.48 5.68 -0.24
C TYR A 16 3.92 4.25 -0.36
N SER A 17 3.37 3.90 -1.53
CA SER A 17 2.87 2.54 -1.78
C SER A 17 4.02 1.52 -1.77
N GLY A 18 5.18 1.87 -2.34
CA GLY A 18 6.39 1.04 -2.32
C GLY A 18 6.89 0.73 -0.92
N HIS A 19 6.91 1.73 -0.02
CA HIS A 19 7.25 1.50 1.39
C HIS A 19 6.28 0.55 2.09
N ALA A 20 4.97 0.73 1.90
CA ALA A 20 3.97 -0.19 2.45
C ALA A 20 4.17 -1.61 1.91
N LYS A 21 4.35 -1.76 0.58
CA LYS A 21 4.54 -3.05 -0.08
C LYS A 21 5.78 -3.78 0.42
N LYS A 22 6.89 -3.07 0.65
CA LYS A 22 8.11 -3.64 1.21
C LYS A 22 7.86 -4.25 2.60
N ILE A 23 7.21 -3.53 3.51
CA ILE A 23 6.90 -4.02 4.86
C ILE A 23 5.98 -5.25 4.79
N LEU A 24 4.98 -5.22 3.90
CA LEU A 24 4.08 -6.35 3.71
C LEU A 24 4.78 -7.59 3.17
N ALA A 25 5.72 -7.42 2.25
CA ALA A 25 6.57 -8.52 1.75
C ALA A 25 7.43 -9.11 2.86
N GLU A 26 8.06 -8.27 3.69
CA GLU A 26 8.87 -8.72 4.83
C GLU A 26 8.03 -9.53 5.85
N ILE A 27 6.78 -9.12 6.11
CA ILE A 27 5.86 -9.91 6.96
C ILE A 27 5.57 -11.28 6.32
N LEU A 28 5.29 -11.32 5.01
CA LEU A 28 5.03 -12.59 4.31
C LEU A 28 6.25 -13.52 4.34
N ASP A 29 7.45 -12.98 4.14
CA ASP A 29 8.71 -13.74 4.22
C ASP A 29 8.95 -14.27 5.65
N GLN A 30 8.60 -13.49 6.67
CA GLN A 30 8.66 -13.95 8.07
C GLN A 30 7.71 -15.12 8.30
N LEU A 31 6.44 -14.98 7.89
CA LEU A 31 5.42 -16.02 8.04
C LEU A 31 5.76 -17.30 7.28
N SER A 32 6.49 -17.22 6.16
CA SER A 32 6.92 -18.41 5.41
C SER A 32 8.11 -19.13 6.05
N ASN A 33 9.03 -18.40 6.69
CA ASN A 33 10.28 -18.94 7.22
C ASN A 33 10.15 -19.47 8.66
N SER A 34 9.33 -18.84 9.51
CA SER A 34 9.00 -19.38 10.83
C SER A 34 7.61 -18.92 11.27
N VAL A 35 6.82 -19.86 11.80
CA VAL A 35 5.47 -19.58 12.35
C VAL A 35 5.55 -19.43 13.87
N GLU A 36 6.72 -19.12 14.42
CA GLU A 36 6.78 -18.65 15.79
C GLU A 36 5.91 -17.39 15.91
N LYS A 37 5.29 -17.18 17.07
CA LYS A 37 4.37 -16.04 17.30
C LYS A 37 5.15 -14.73 17.26
N GLN A 38 5.50 -14.27 16.06
CA GLN A 38 5.96 -12.92 15.84
C GLN A 38 4.75 -12.01 15.85
N ASP A 39 4.84 -10.96 16.65
CA ASP A 39 3.85 -9.90 16.67
C ASP A 39 4.11 -8.96 15.49
N HIS A 40 3.26 -9.03 14.45
CA HIS A 40 3.35 -8.17 13.28
C HIS A 40 2.50 -6.89 13.41
N THR A 41 1.95 -6.59 14.59
CA THR A 41 1.02 -5.47 14.78
C THR A 41 1.66 -4.12 14.47
N GLU A 42 2.91 -3.90 14.90
CA GLU A 42 3.64 -2.65 14.64
C GLU A 42 3.98 -2.48 13.16
N ASN A 43 4.44 -3.55 12.50
CA ASN A 43 4.74 -3.54 11.06
C ASN A 43 3.47 -3.27 10.23
N LEU A 44 2.35 -3.91 10.58
CA LEU A 44 1.06 -3.65 9.94
C LEU A 44 0.59 -2.20 10.16
N SER A 45 0.76 -1.66 11.37
CA SER A 45 0.43 -0.26 11.66
C SER A 45 1.26 0.69 10.80
N THR A 46 2.56 0.40 10.67
CA THR A 46 3.50 1.19 9.86
C THR A 46 3.15 1.11 8.37
N ALA A 47 2.88 -0.08 7.83
CA ALA A 47 2.43 -0.26 6.45
C ALA A 47 1.12 0.50 6.18
N TYR A 48 0.17 0.45 7.12
CA TYR A 48 -1.09 1.19 7.02
C TYR A 48 -0.88 2.71 7.00
N ASN A 49 0.05 3.23 7.81
CA ASN A 49 0.37 4.65 7.81
C ASN A 49 0.99 5.11 6.47
N TRP A 50 1.79 4.27 5.81
CA TRP A 50 2.27 4.56 4.46
C TRP A 50 1.16 4.54 3.41
N LEU A 51 0.25 3.54 3.46
CA LEU A 51 -0.94 3.52 2.60
C LEU A 51 -1.81 4.76 2.81
N LYS A 52 -1.99 5.20 4.06
CA LYS A 52 -2.74 6.42 4.38
C LYS A 52 -2.11 7.66 3.72
N LYS A 53 -0.78 7.78 3.72
CA LYS A 53 -0.09 8.88 3.01
C LYS A 53 -0.34 8.82 1.51
N ALA A 54 -0.27 7.63 0.89
CA ALA A 54 -0.57 7.45 -0.53
C ALA A 54 -2.04 7.82 -0.87
N HIS A 55 -2.99 7.42 -0.02
CA HIS A 55 -4.41 7.78 -0.14
C HIS A 55 -4.66 9.28 -0.03
N ILE A 56 -3.95 9.97 0.86
CA ILE A 56 -4.03 11.43 0.95
C ILE A 56 -3.62 12.09 -0.37
N GLU A 57 -2.57 11.60 -1.02
CA GLU A 57 -2.15 12.08 -2.34
C GLU A 57 -3.18 11.74 -3.43
N GLN A 58 -3.72 10.52 -3.45
CA GLN A 58 -4.79 10.14 -4.38
C GLN A 58 -6.04 11.01 -4.23
N ASN A 59 -6.42 11.36 -3.00
CA ASN A 59 -7.59 12.20 -2.73
C ASN A 59 -7.46 13.60 -3.33
N LYS A 60 -6.24 14.17 -3.41
CA LYS A 60 -6.00 15.44 -4.10
C LYS A 60 -6.35 15.34 -5.58
N ILE A 61 -6.05 14.20 -6.22
CA ILE A 61 -6.38 13.93 -7.63
C ILE A 61 -7.88 13.78 -7.82
N MET A 62 -8.56 13.03 -6.94
CA MET A 62 -9.99 12.74 -7.08
C MET A 62 -10.86 14.01 -7.05
N GLN A 63 -10.44 15.06 -6.35
CA GLN A 63 -11.12 16.36 -6.36
C GLN A 63 -11.15 17.02 -7.75
N HIS A 64 -10.24 16.64 -8.64
CA HIS A 64 -10.11 17.17 -9.99
C HIS A 64 -10.42 16.13 -11.09
N ALA A 65 -11.00 14.97 -10.75
CA ALA A 65 -11.16 13.82 -11.63
C ALA A 65 -11.82 14.13 -12.99
N GLN A 66 -12.79 15.05 -13.03
CA GLN A 66 -13.51 15.40 -14.26
C GLN A 66 -12.70 16.25 -15.26
N GLN A 67 -11.62 16.86 -14.79
CA GLN A 67 -10.81 17.82 -15.55
C GLN A 67 -9.44 17.24 -15.94
N LEU A 68 -9.11 16.04 -15.45
CA LEU A 68 -7.82 15.42 -15.66
C LEU A 68 -7.76 14.73 -17.02
N GLN A 69 -6.66 14.96 -17.73
CA GLN A 69 -6.29 14.18 -18.90
C GLN A 69 -5.71 12.83 -18.45
N TYR A 70 -5.81 11.84 -19.34
CA TYR A 70 -5.21 10.54 -19.10
C TYR A 70 -3.69 10.66 -18.93
N SER A 71 -3.14 10.01 -17.90
CA SER A 71 -1.70 9.95 -17.62
C SER A 71 -1.32 8.52 -17.23
N VAL A 72 -0.43 7.92 -18.03
CA VAL A 72 0.08 6.56 -17.77
C VAL A 72 0.76 6.47 -16.40
N LEU A 73 1.52 7.50 -16.01
CA LEU A 73 2.22 7.53 -14.72
C LEU A 73 1.22 7.58 -13.56
N LEU A 74 0.18 8.40 -13.67
CA LEU A 74 -0.86 8.48 -12.64
C LEU A 74 -1.62 7.17 -12.52
N THR A 75 -2.01 6.57 -13.65
CA THR A 75 -2.68 5.26 -13.65
C THR A 75 -1.80 4.21 -12.98
N HIS A 76 -0.51 4.15 -13.33
CA HIS A 76 0.43 3.22 -12.68
C HIS A 76 0.55 3.46 -11.17
N ALA A 77 0.57 4.72 -10.73
CA ALA A 77 0.60 5.07 -9.32
C ALA A 77 -0.68 4.64 -8.57
N GLN A 78 -1.86 4.86 -9.17
CA GLN A 78 -3.14 4.41 -8.64
C GLN A 78 -3.22 2.88 -8.55
N ASP A 79 -2.81 2.17 -9.60
CA ASP A 79 -2.77 0.71 -9.63
C ASP A 79 -1.84 0.16 -8.55
N THR A 80 -0.67 0.77 -8.36
CA THR A 80 0.29 0.37 -7.33
C THR A 80 -0.28 0.55 -5.93
N LEU A 81 -0.97 1.66 -5.67
CA LEU A 81 -1.64 1.90 -4.38
C LEU A 81 -2.73 0.85 -4.12
N MET A 82 -3.67 0.68 -5.05
CA MET A 82 -4.80 -0.23 -4.87
C MET A 82 -4.36 -1.70 -4.77
N ASN A 83 -3.33 -2.10 -5.54
CA ASN A 83 -2.71 -3.42 -5.41
C ASN A 83 -2.11 -3.62 -4.02
N THR A 84 -1.35 -2.64 -3.52
CA THR A 84 -0.71 -2.73 -2.21
C THR A 84 -1.73 -2.75 -1.07
N GLU A 85 -2.83 -1.99 -1.18
CA GLU A 85 -3.94 -2.03 -0.22
C GLU A 85 -4.63 -3.40 -0.21
N THR A 86 -4.80 -4.01 -1.38
CA THR A 86 -5.33 -5.37 -1.49
C THR A 86 -4.41 -6.38 -0.78
N ILE A 87 -3.09 -6.27 -0.99
CA ILE A 87 -2.10 -7.09 -0.27
C ILE A 87 -2.21 -6.86 1.24
N TYR A 88 -2.28 -5.62 1.70
CA TYR A 88 -2.44 -5.30 3.12
C TYR A 88 -3.68 -5.98 3.73
N PHE A 89 -4.83 -5.86 3.07
CA PHE A 89 -6.07 -6.49 3.50
C PHE A 89 -5.92 -8.01 3.66
N ILE A 90 -5.33 -8.66 2.65
CA ILE A 90 -5.10 -10.11 2.66
C ILE A 90 -4.13 -10.50 3.78
N VAL A 91 -2.96 -9.86 3.86
CA VAL A 91 -1.92 -10.15 4.87
C VAL A 91 -2.50 -10.01 6.28
N LYS A 92 -3.17 -8.88 6.57
CA LYS A 92 -3.79 -8.63 7.87
C LYS A 92 -4.79 -9.72 8.26
N ARG A 93 -5.55 -10.25 7.31
CA ARG A 93 -6.54 -11.32 7.56
C ARG A 93 -5.89 -12.70 7.66
N PHE A 94 -4.80 -12.93 6.93
CA PHE A 94 -4.12 -14.22 6.85
C PHE A 94 -3.23 -14.50 8.06
N ILE A 95 -2.58 -13.50 8.66
CA ILE A 95 -1.77 -13.66 9.87
C ILE A 95 -2.48 -14.47 10.96
N PRO A 96 -3.69 -14.08 11.44
CA PRO A 96 -4.36 -14.86 12.48
C PRO A 96 -4.82 -16.24 12.00
N ILE A 97 -5.12 -16.42 10.70
CA ILE A 97 -5.48 -17.74 10.14
C ILE A 97 -4.27 -18.68 10.19
N ILE A 98 -3.12 -18.21 9.72
CA ILE A 98 -1.86 -18.97 9.68
C ILE A 98 -1.43 -19.33 11.10
N LEU A 99 -1.41 -18.35 12.02
CA LEU A 99 -0.99 -18.56 13.40
C LEU A 99 -1.93 -19.48 14.20
N ASN A 100 -3.24 -19.49 13.89
CA ASN A 100 -4.21 -20.36 14.57
C ASN A 100 -4.32 -21.76 13.95
N SER A 101 -4.00 -21.93 12.66
CA SER A 101 -4.08 -23.23 11.96
C SER A 101 -3.09 -24.30 12.46
N LYS A 102 -2.13 -23.91 13.30
CA LYS A 102 -1.10 -24.82 13.87
C LYS A 102 -1.31 -25.14 15.35
N LYS A 103 -2.50 -24.88 15.89
CA LYS A 103 -2.97 -25.46 17.17
C LYS A 103 -3.65 -26.80 16.92
#